data_AF-A0A6I1WUZ4-F1
#
_entry.id   AF-A0A6I1WUZ4-F1
#
_cell.length_a   1.000
_cell.length_b   1.000
_cell.length_c   1.000
_cell.angle_alpha   90.00
_cell.angle_beta   90.00
_cell.angle_gamma   90.00
#
_symmetry.space_group_name_H-M   'P 1'
#
loop_
_entity.id
_entity.type
_entity.pdbx_description
1 polymer ?
#
loop_
_entity_poly.entity_id
_entity_poly.type
_entity_poly.pdbx_seq_one_letter_code
_entity_poly.pdbx_strand_id
1 'polypeptide(L)'
;MSMDRRSFLVSLALIPPALYWSSALWAAGSASDAFREVSRIITGADNLTPGAAARIEALLTERHAGFAAHLAALHKTLATSTSREAGLSALSGTDLDTALIIAKPWYLGYVGTPSGRILEDDAAFATFLEMQAYAKTGGIIPAQSYPPGPAGWWRDTPRGVDASDLPEGATTWAYQPLKHYTIAAPDPAWHAYAEGRFDSIEAARAALGQEARK
;
A
#
# COMPACT_ATOMS: atom_id res chain seq x y z
N MET A 1 -2.44 -13.25 8.35
CA MET A 1 -1.70 -12.35 9.26
C MET A 1 -2.44 -11.02 9.33
N SER A 2 -3.03 -10.70 10.48
CA SER A 2 -3.60 -9.36 10.71
C SER A 2 -2.47 -8.43 11.16
N MET A 3 -2.10 -7.44 10.35
CA MET A 3 -1.17 -6.40 10.77
C MET A 3 -1.88 -5.44 11.74
N ASP A 4 -1.23 -5.13 12.86
CA ASP A 4 -1.69 -4.09 13.78
C ASP A 4 -1.60 -2.71 13.12
N ARG A 5 -2.51 -1.79 13.47
CA ARG A 5 -2.59 -0.43 12.92
C ARG A 5 -1.30 0.35 13.14
N ARG A 6 -0.66 0.14 14.30
CA ARG A 6 0.66 0.72 14.61
C ARG A 6 1.76 0.12 13.74
N SER A 7 1.75 -1.20 13.58
CA SER A 7 2.69 -1.91 12.69
C SER A 7 2.56 -1.45 11.24
N PHE A 8 1.35 -1.09 10.77
CA PHE A 8 1.16 -0.53 9.44
C PHE A 8 1.87 0.82 9.26
N LEU A 9 1.74 1.76 10.21
CA LEU A 9 2.46 3.05 10.16
C LEU A 9 3.98 2.86 10.18
N VAL A 10 4.48 1.98 11.05
CA VAL A 10 5.91 1.65 11.11
C VAL A 10 6.39 1.01 9.80
N SER A 11 5.57 0.18 9.16
CA SER A 11 5.90 -0.41 7.84
C SER A 11 5.91 0.60 6.69
N LEU A 12 5.25 1.75 6.81
CA LEU A 12 5.43 2.87 5.89
C LEU A 12 6.77 3.58 6.09
N ALA A 13 7.33 3.54 7.31
CA ALA A 13 8.56 4.26 7.63
C ALA A 13 9.85 3.62 7.09
N LEU A 14 9.85 2.30 6.85
CA LEU A 14 11.02 1.55 6.40
C LEU A 14 11.35 1.70 4.89
N ILE A 15 10.80 2.73 4.22
CA ILE A 15 11.03 2.96 2.80
C ILE A 15 12.21 3.92 2.64
N PRO A 16 13.30 3.50 1.98
CA PRO A 16 14.42 4.40 1.72
C PRO A 16 13.97 5.50 0.74
N PRO A 17 14.28 6.78 1.02
CA PRO A 17 13.94 7.87 0.12
C PRO A 17 14.72 7.72 -1.19
N ALA A 18 14.01 7.61 -2.31
CA ALA A 18 14.62 7.77 -3.61
C ALA A 18 14.98 9.25 -3.80
N LEU A 19 16.28 9.54 -3.84
CA LEU A 19 16.81 10.88 -4.06
C LEU A 19 16.42 11.38 -5.47
N TYR A 20 15.40 12.23 -5.55
CA TYR A 20 15.12 13.02 -6.73
C TYR A 20 15.30 14.50 -6.38
N TRP A 21 16.31 15.11 -7.00
CA TRP A 21 16.54 16.55 -6.95
C TRP A 21 15.43 17.26 -7.71
N SER A 22 14.71 18.16 -7.04
CA SER A 22 13.92 19.20 -7.69
C SER A 22 13.75 20.39 -6.75
N SER A 23 14.28 21.52 -7.18
CA SER A 23 14.22 22.81 -6.49
C SER A 23 12.78 23.36 -6.55
N ALA A 24 12.14 23.52 -5.39
CA ALA A 24 10.90 24.29 -5.29
C ALA A 24 11.10 25.45 -4.30
N LEU A 25 10.87 26.65 -4.83
CA LEU A 25 10.89 27.93 -4.12
C LEU A 25 9.86 27.96 -2.99
N TRP A 26 10.27 28.57 -1.88
CA TRP A 26 9.54 28.64 -0.63
C TRP A 26 8.39 29.65 -0.72
N ALA A 27 7.18 29.23 -0.33
CA ALA A 27 6.07 30.11 0.01
C ALA A 27 5.80 29.98 1.51
N ALA A 28 5.54 31.10 2.17
CA ALA A 28 5.44 31.24 3.61
C ALA A 28 4.17 30.61 4.22
N GLY A 29 4.35 29.64 5.12
CA GLY A 29 3.79 29.61 6.47
C GLY A 29 2.29 29.81 6.64
N SER A 30 1.47 29.03 5.94
CA SER A 30 0.04 28.85 6.27
C SER A 30 -0.19 27.39 6.71
N ALA A 31 -1.35 27.05 7.27
CA ALA A 31 -1.68 25.70 7.80
C ALA A 31 -1.22 24.50 6.92
N SER A 32 -1.13 24.73 5.60
CA SER A 32 -0.53 23.84 4.60
C SER A 32 0.89 23.35 4.93
N ASP A 33 1.71 24.12 5.65
CA ASP A 33 3.07 23.70 6.01
C ASP A 33 3.06 22.66 7.14
N ALA A 34 2.23 22.84 8.17
CA ALA A 34 2.10 21.88 9.26
C ALA A 34 1.50 20.56 8.75
N PHE A 35 0.48 20.63 7.89
CA PHE A 35 -0.09 19.44 7.25
C PHE A 35 0.96 18.70 6.42
N ARG A 36 1.75 19.41 5.61
CA ARG A 36 2.80 18.81 4.79
C ARG A 36 3.90 18.20 5.64
N GLU A 37 4.32 18.85 6.72
CA GLU A 37 5.34 18.32 7.63
C GLU A 37 4.87 17.04 8.34
N VAL A 38 3.67 17.04 8.91
CA VAL A 38 3.05 15.83 9.48
C VAL A 38 2.95 14.72 8.43
N SER A 39 2.52 15.06 7.22
CA SER A 39 2.42 14.11 6.12
C SER A 39 3.78 13.50 5.76
N ARG A 40 4.86 14.29 5.71
CA ARG A 40 6.22 13.79 5.49
C ARG A 40 6.66 12.84 6.60
N ILE A 41 6.40 13.17 7.86
CA ILE A 41 6.75 12.32 9.01
C ILE A 41 5.96 11.01 8.98
N ILE A 42 4.67 11.04 8.64
CA ILE A 42 3.85 9.83 8.57
C ILE A 42 4.30 8.94 7.42
N THR A 43 4.47 9.52 6.25
CA THR A 43 4.69 8.76 5.01
C THR A 43 6.14 8.40 4.75
N GLY A 44 7.07 9.29 5.12
CA GLY A 44 8.50 9.14 4.83
C GLY A 44 8.88 9.63 3.45
N ALA A 45 7.93 10.19 2.71
CA ALA A 45 8.17 10.79 1.42
C ALA A 45 8.63 12.23 1.63
N ASP A 46 9.78 12.61 1.06
CA ASP A 46 10.26 13.99 1.09
C ASP A 46 9.72 14.84 -0.07
N ASN A 47 9.14 14.20 -1.09
CA ASN A 47 8.71 14.82 -2.34
C ASN A 47 7.19 15.10 -2.40
N LEU A 48 6.53 15.27 -1.25
CA LEU A 48 5.10 15.62 -1.22
C LEU A 48 4.88 17.04 -1.75
N THR A 49 4.12 17.19 -2.85
CA THR A 49 3.97 18.50 -3.46
C THR A 49 3.07 19.42 -2.61
N PRO A 50 3.32 20.73 -2.58
CA PRO A 50 2.45 21.68 -1.87
C PRO A 50 1.00 21.62 -2.38
N GLY A 51 0.81 21.43 -3.70
CA GLY A 51 -0.52 21.39 -4.31
C GLY A 51 -1.34 20.17 -3.90
N ALA A 52 -0.73 18.98 -3.88
CA ALA A 52 -1.39 17.77 -3.39
C ALA A 52 -1.67 17.87 -1.88
N ALA A 53 -0.72 18.38 -1.10
CA ALA A 53 -0.87 18.58 0.34
C ALA A 53 -2.06 19.50 0.67
N ALA A 54 -2.15 20.67 0.03
CA ALA A 54 -3.24 21.61 0.24
C ALA A 54 -4.61 21.03 -0.15
N ARG A 55 -4.68 20.27 -1.26
CA ARG A 55 -5.93 19.62 -1.68
C ARG A 55 -6.37 18.56 -0.66
N ILE A 56 -5.45 17.73 -0.19
CA ILE A 56 -5.76 16.69 0.80
C ILE A 56 -6.22 17.35 2.11
N GLU A 57 -5.52 18.36 2.60
CA GLU A 57 -5.88 19.07 3.83
C GLU A 57 -7.29 19.66 3.75
N ALA A 58 -7.65 20.30 2.63
CA ALA A 58 -8.99 20.84 2.41
C ALA A 58 -10.06 19.74 2.46
N LEU A 59 -9.84 18.65 1.72
CA LEU A 59 -10.76 17.51 1.67
C LEU A 59 -10.94 16.81 3.04
N LEU A 60 -9.87 16.76 3.85
CA LEU A 60 -9.94 16.21 5.20
C LEU A 60 -10.65 17.18 6.18
N THR A 61 -10.41 18.48 6.03
CA THR A 61 -11.06 19.52 6.84
C THR A 61 -12.57 19.54 6.63
N GLU A 62 -13.03 19.40 5.39
CA GLU A 62 -14.46 19.35 5.05
C GLU A 62 -15.15 18.13 5.66
N ARG A 63 -14.44 17.00 5.79
CA ARG A 63 -15.01 15.71 6.17
C ARG A 63 -14.91 15.40 7.66
N HIS A 64 -13.90 15.95 8.34
CA HIS A 64 -13.61 15.62 9.72
C HIS A 64 -13.72 16.87 10.59
N ALA A 65 -14.80 16.95 11.37
CA ALA A 65 -14.98 18.00 12.35
C ALA A 65 -13.78 18.04 13.32
N GLY A 66 -13.24 19.24 13.54
CA GLY A 66 -12.09 19.43 14.42
C GLY A 66 -10.74 19.00 13.84
N PHE A 67 -10.66 18.64 12.55
CA PHE A 67 -9.42 18.19 11.92
C PHE A 67 -8.22 19.12 12.16
N ALA A 68 -8.41 20.44 12.02
CA ALA A 68 -7.33 21.41 12.25
C ALA A 68 -6.76 21.34 13.70
N ALA A 69 -7.62 21.15 14.70
CA ALA A 69 -7.19 21.01 16.09
C ALA A 69 -6.44 19.69 16.33
N HIS A 70 -6.95 18.59 15.76
CA HIS A 70 -6.28 17.28 15.85
C HIS A 70 -4.94 17.27 15.10
N LEU A 71 -4.86 17.93 13.94
CA LEU A 71 -3.61 18.10 13.19
C LEU A 71 -2.58 18.88 14.01
N ALA A 72 -2.99 19.97 14.67
CA ALA A 72 -2.09 20.76 15.52
C ALA A 72 -1.56 19.93 16.73
N ALA A 73 -2.43 19.13 17.35
CA ALA A 73 -2.04 18.23 18.44
C ALA A 73 -1.05 17.16 17.95
N LEU A 74 -1.37 16.47 16.86
CA LEU A 74 -0.52 15.46 16.24
C LEU A 74 0.83 16.04 15.81
N HIS A 75 0.84 17.22 15.20
CA HIS A 75 2.07 17.92 14.82
C HIS A 75 2.97 18.16 16.02
N LYS A 76 2.41 18.63 17.15
CA LYS A 76 3.15 18.82 18.39
C LYS A 76 3.74 17.50 18.91
N THR A 77 2.93 16.44 18.96
CA THR A 77 3.38 15.10 19.39
C THR A 77 4.58 14.63 18.55
N LEU A 78 4.47 14.71 17.23
CA LEU A 78 5.52 14.28 16.30
C LEU A 78 6.77 15.17 16.37
N ALA A 79 6.62 16.50 16.45
CA ALA A 79 7.74 17.43 16.51
C ALA A 79 8.60 17.29 17.78
N THR A 80 8.00 16.81 18.89
CA THR A 80 8.72 16.57 20.15
C THR A 80 9.45 15.23 20.22
N SER A 81 9.30 14.39 19.20
CA SER A 81 9.87 13.04 19.19
C SER A 81 11.35 13.05 18.81
N THR A 82 12.13 12.16 19.42
CA THR A 82 13.58 12.04 19.19
C THR A 82 13.94 11.46 17.82
N SER A 83 13.03 10.66 17.25
CA SER A 83 13.09 10.17 15.88
C SER A 83 11.68 9.97 15.33
N ARG A 84 11.59 9.81 14.01
CA ARG A 84 10.34 9.47 13.32
C ARG A 84 9.72 8.20 13.87
N GLU A 85 10.51 7.14 13.99
CA GLU A 85 10.06 5.81 14.45
C GLU A 85 9.56 5.88 15.88
N ALA A 86 10.25 6.63 16.75
CA ALA A 86 9.83 6.84 18.12
C ALA A 86 8.49 7.60 18.18
N GLY A 87 8.34 8.65 17.38
CA GLY A 87 7.10 9.42 17.29
C GLY A 87 5.91 8.58 16.80
N LEU A 88 6.10 7.84 15.70
CA LEU A 88 5.05 6.98 15.13
C LEU A 88 4.66 5.84 16.09
N SER A 89 5.63 5.25 16.80
CA SER A 89 5.38 4.16 17.75
C SER A 89 4.65 4.64 19.01
N ALA A 90 4.80 5.91 19.38
CA ALA A 90 4.15 6.51 20.54
C ALA A 90 2.70 6.94 20.26
N LEU A 91 2.26 6.99 19.00
CA LEU A 91 0.90 7.44 18.66
C LEU A 91 -0.19 6.54 19.27
N SER A 92 -1.20 7.19 19.83
CA SER A 92 -2.37 6.53 20.41
C SER A 92 -3.61 7.41 20.34
N GLY A 93 -4.79 6.82 20.54
CA GLY A 93 -6.07 7.54 20.54
C GLY A 93 -6.27 8.40 19.29
N THR A 94 -6.73 9.64 19.51
CA THR A 94 -7.01 10.61 18.44
C THR A 94 -5.81 10.92 17.55
N ASP A 95 -4.59 10.94 18.10
CA ASP A 95 -3.38 11.21 17.30
C ASP A 95 -3.11 10.06 16.32
N LEU A 96 -3.31 8.81 16.76
CA LEU A 96 -3.18 7.64 15.89
C LEU A 96 -4.26 7.65 14.80
N ASP A 97 -5.51 7.93 15.16
CA ASP A 97 -6.62 7.98 14.20
C ASP A 97 -6.42 9.10 13.17
N THR A 98 -5.97 10.28 13.61
CA THR A 98 -5.66 11.42 12.74
C THR A 98 -4.50 11.08 11.79
N ALA A 99 -3.44 10.44 12.30
CA ALA A 99 -2.33 10.01 11.46
C ALA A 99 -2.76 9.02 10.38
N LEU A 100 -3.65 8.08 10.69
CA LEU A 100 -4.18 7.12 9.71
C LEU A 100 -5.06 7.79 8.65
N ILE A 101 -5.89 8.76 9.04
CA ILE A 101 -6.71 9.55 8.12
C ILE A 101 -5.83 10.36 7.16
N ILE A 102 -4.70 10.91 7.65
CA ILE A 102 -3.71 11.61 6.81
C ILE A 102 -2.97 10.64 5.90
N ALA A 103 -2.58 9.46 6.39
CA ALA A 103 -1.84 8.47 5.61
C ALA A 103 -2.64 7.93 4.41
N LYS A 104 -3.95 7.73 4.58
CA LYS A 104 -4.83 7.11 3.59
C LYS A 104 -4.78 7.78 2.20
N PRO A 105 -5.03 9.10 2.04
CA PRO A 105 -4.99 9.75 0.74
C PRO A 105 -3.59 9.76 0.10
N TRP A 106 -2.53 9.79 0.90
CA TRP A 106 -1.16 9.64 0.38
C TRP A 106 -0.88 8.22 -0.10
N TYR A 107 -1.49 7.21 0.52
CA TYR A 107 -1.31 5.83 0.09
C TYR A 107 -2.17 5.49 -1.13
N LEU A 108 -3.44 5.90 -1.13
CA LEU A 108 -4.46 5.45 -2.09
C LEU A 108 -4.84 6.49 -3.16
N GLY A 109 -4.47 7.76 -2.97
CA GLY A 109 -4.77 8.82 -3.93
C GLY A 109 -6.17 9.45 -3.81
N TYR A 110 -6.96 9.08 -2.80
CA TYR A 110 -8.29 9.65 -2.55
C TYR A 110 -8.62 9.71 -1.05
N VAL A 111 -9.57 10.58 -0.70
CA VAL A 111 -10.27 10.55 0.60
C VAL A 111 -11.64 9.89 0.46
N GLY A 112 -12.31 9.59 1.57
CA GLY A 112 -13.61 8.91 1.54
C GLY A 112 -13.48 7.41 1.28
N THR A 113 -14.55 6.77 0.84
CA THR A 113 -14.68 5.32 0.68
C THR A 113 -15.33 5.01 -0.66
N PRO A 114 -14.53 4.67 -1.69
CA PRO A 114 -15.09 4.33 -3.00
C PRO A 114 -15.91 3.06 -2.89
N SER A 115 -17.03 3.01 -3.61
CA SER A 115 -17.94 1.87 -3.61
C SER A 115 -18.28 1.47 -5.03
N GLY A 116 -17.84 0.27 -5.43
CA GLY A 116 -18.19 -0.31 -6.74
C GLY A 116 -19.65 -0.78 -6.85
N ARG A 117 -20.52 -0.47 -5.88
CA ARG A 117 -21.90 -0.98 -5.79
C ARG A 117 -22.97 0.12 -5.83
N ILE A 118 -22.58 1.38 -5.67
CA ILE A 118 -23.50 2.53 -5.66
C ILE A 118 -23.05 3.54 -6.70
N LEU A 119 -24.00 4.32 -7.22
CA LEU A 119 -23.75 5.27 -8.30
C LEU A 119 -22.97 6.51 -7.82
N GLU A 120 -23.24 6.94 -6.59
CA GLU A 120 -22.58 8.06 -5.93
C GLU A 120 -22.02 7.57 -4.60
N ASP A 121 -20.72 7.71 -4.42
CA ASP A 121 -20.03 7.49 -3.16
C ASP A 121 -19.42 8.80 -2.64
N ASP A 122 -18.76 8.74 -1.49
CA ASP A 122 -18.17 9.90 -0.85
C ASP A 122 -16.69 10.10 -1.23
N ALA A 123 -16.16 9.33 -2.20
CA ALA A 123 -14.76 9.36 -2.55
C ALA A 123 -14.41 10.63 -3.34
N ALA A 124 -13.37 11.33 -2.90
CA ALA A 124 -12.85 12.50 -3.59
C ALA A 124 -11.39 12.28 -3.98
N PHE A 125 -11.09 12.53 -5.26
CA PHE A 125 -9.76 12.39 -5.80
C PHE A 125 -8.80 13.42 -5.18
N ALA A 126 -7.68 12.94 -4.67
CA ALA A 126 -6.62 13.77 -4.09
C ALA A 126 -5.42 13.86 -5.03
N THR A 127 -4.85 12.71 -5.41
CA THR A 127 -3.66 12.61 -6.26
C THR A 127 -3.57 11.22 -6.90
N PHE A 128 -2.88 11.12 -8.04
CA PHE A 128 -2.62 9.83 -8.70
C PHE A 128 -1.12 9.52 -8.73
N LEU A 129 -0.31 10.46 -9.23
CA LEU A 129 1.13 10.26 -9.41
C LEU A 129 1.91 10.31 -8.09
N GLU A 130 1.36 10.95 -7.06
CA GLU A 130 2.01 11.04 -5.75
C GLU A 130 1.52 9.98 -4.76
N MET A 131 0.66 9.04 -5.21
CA MET A 131 0.18 7.99 -4.33
C MET A 131 1.25 6.92 -4.09
N GLN A 132 1.43 6.54 -2.83
CA GLN A 132 2.53 5.67 -2.40
C GLN A 132 2.27 4.19 -2.63
N ALA A 133 1.02 3.77 -2.87
CA ALA A 133 0.72 2.39 -3.23
C ALA A 133 1.58 1.91 -4.41
N TYR A 134 1.74 2.74 -5.45
CA TYR A 134 2.61 2.42 -6.60
C TYR A 134 4.09 2.63 -6.30
N ALA A 135 4.46 3.60 -5.47
CA ALA A 135 5.87 3.82 -5.12
C ALA A 135 6.49 2.57 -4.49
N LYS A 136 5.75 1.85 -3.65
CA LYS A 136 6.21 0.60 -3.02
C LYS A 136 6.39 -0.57 -3.99
N THR A 137 5.71 -0.53 -5.15
CA THR A 137 5.76 -1.60 -6.16
C THR A 137 6.42 -1.14 -7.46
N GLY A 138 7.01 0.06 -7.48
CA GLY A 138 7.36 0.82 -8.70
C GLY A 138 8.42 0.22 -9.62
N GLY A 139 8.97 -0.95 -9.31
CA GLY A 139 9.83 -1.74 -10.20
C GLY A 139 9.20 -3.04 -10.71
N ILE A 140 7.99 -3.36 -10.27
CA ILE A 140 7.27 -4.61 -10.58
C ILE A 140 5.91 -4.29 -11.19
N ILE A 141 5.11 -3.48 -10.49
CA ILE A 141 3.78 -3.07 -10.91
C ILE A 141 3.84 -1.58 -11.20
N PRO A 142 3.76 -1.16 -12.48
CA PRO A 142 3.73 0.24 -12.82
C PRO A 142 2.42 0.90 -12.41
N ALA A 143 2.45 2.23 -12.30
CA ALA A 143 1.22 2.99 -12.23
C ALA A 143 0.39 2.72 -13.49
N GLN A 144 -0.90 2.44 -13.31
CA GLN A 144 -1.80 2.18 -14.43
C GLN A 144 -1.76 3.34 -15.43
N SER A 145 -1.73 3.02 -16.74
CA SER A 145 -1.56 3.97 -17.85
C SER A 145 -0.15 4.57 -18.02
N TYR A 146 0.83 4.20 -17.19
CA TYR A 146 2.23 4.65 -17.30
C TYR A 146 3.18 3.44 -17.39
N PRO A 147 3.34 2.82 -18.57
CA PRO A 147 4.29 1.72 -18.73
C PRO A 147 5.72 2.21 -18.39
N PRO A 148 6.49 1.44 -17.61
CA PRO A 148 7.79 1.88 -17.08
C PRO A 148 8.92 1.73 -18.10
N GLY A 149 8.65 1.08 -19.24
CA GLY A 149 9.67 0.70 -20.20
C GLY A 149 9.11 0.31 -21.57
N PRO A 150 9.99 -0.13 -22.48
CA PRO A 150 9.61 -0.54 -23.83
C PRO A 150 8.71 -1.78 -23.80
N ALA A 151 8.13 -2.11 -24.96
CA ALA A 151 7.32 -3.33 -25.11
C ALA A 151 8.08 -4.57 -24.60
N GLY A 152 7.40 -5.38 -23.78
CA GLY A 152 7.97 -6.59 -23.20
C GLY A 152 8.69 -6.40 -21.85
N TRP A 153 8.59 -5.23 -21.20
CA TRP A 153 9.11 -5.02 -19.84
C TRP A 153 8.55 -6.03 -18.80
N TRP A 154 7.37 -6.60 -19.08
CA TRP A 154 6.69 -7.60 -18.24
C TRP A 154 7.10 -9.05 -18.51
N ARG A 155 8.08 -9.30 -19.40
CA ARG A 155 8.46 -10.66 -19.81
C ARG A 155 9.13 -11.44 -18.68
N ASP A 156 9.96 -10.77 -17.90
CA ASP A 156 10.78 -11.42 -16.90
C ASP A 156 10.04 -11.49 -15.57
N THR A 157 10.10 -12.65 -14.93
CA THR A 157 9.51 -12.83 -13.60
C THR A 157 10.30 -12.02 -12.57
N PRO A 158 9.64 -11.24 -11.70
CA PRO A 158 10.31 -10.51 -10.64
C PRO A 158 11.12 -11.43 -9.74
N ARG A 159 12.27 -10.95 -9.26
CA ARG A 159 13.13 -11.71 -8.34
C ARG A 159 12.35 -12.15 -7.10
N GLY A 160 12.40 -13.44 -6.78
CA GLY A 160 11.75 -14.02 -5.60
C GLY A 160 10.29 -14.39 -5.78
N VAL A 161 9.74 -14.24 -7.00
CA VAL A 161 8.44 -14.78 -7.38
C VAL A 161 8.67 -16.13 -8.08
N ASP A 162 8.01 -17.18 -7.59
CA ASP A 162 7.91 -18.44 -8.30
C ASP A 162 6.86 -18.29 -9.40
N ALA A 163 7.32 -18.12 -10.64
CA ALA A 163 6.43 -18.25 -11.79
C ALA A 163 6.27 -19.73 -12.07
N SER A 164 5.08 -20.26 -11.85
CA SER A 164 4.72 -21.59 -12.35
C SER A 164 5.08 -21.68 -13.83
N ASP A 165 5.58 -22.84 -14.26
CA ASP A 165 6.00 -23.05 -15.64
C ASP A 165 4.89 -22.64 -16.60
N LEU A 166 5.21 -21.72 -17.51
CA LEU A 166 4.29 -21.37 -18.57
C LEU A 166 4.12 -22.60 -19.49
N PRO A 167 2.90 -22.87 -19.99
CA PRO A 167 2.69 -23.92 -20.97
C PRO A 167 3.61 -23.76 -22.19
N GLU A 168 3.98 -24.88 -22.81
CA GLU A 168 4.79 -24.88 -24.01
C GLU A 168 4.19 -23.96 -25.08
N GLY A 169 5.00 -23.05 -25.62
CA GLY A 169 4.59 -22.10 -26.65
C GLY A 169 3.86 -20.85 -26.16
N ALA A 170 3.56 -20.70 -24.86
CA ALA A 170 2.80 -19.57 -24.29
C ALA A 170 3.40 -18.18 -24.54
N THR A 171 4.69 -18.11 -24.89
CA THR A 171 5.38 -16.86 -25.26
C THR A 171 5.28 -16.52 -26.76
N THR A 172 4.56 -17.31 -27.54
CA THR A 172 4.39 -17.14 -28.99
C THR A 172 2.96 -16.77 -29.36
N TRP A 173 2.79 -16.06 -30.48
CA TRP A 173 1.47 -15.76 -31.04
C TRP A 173 0.69 -17.00 -31.50
N ALA A 174 1.35 -18.15 -31.64
CA ALA A 174 0.72 -19.40 -32.02
C ALA A 174 -0.03 -20.07 -30.85
N TYR A 175 0.27 -19.70 -29.61
CA TYR A 175 -0.41 -20.24 -28.44
C TYR A 175 -1.88 -19.81 -28.41
N GLN A 176 -2.76 -20.79 -28.43
CA GLN A 176 -4.17 -20.61 -28.17
C GLN A 176 -4.47 -21.18 -26.79
N PRO A 177 -5.01 -20.40 -25.85
CA PRO A 177 -5.45 -20.95 -24.57
C PRO A 177 -6.44 -22.08 -24.81
N LEU A 178 -6.32 -23.14 -24.01
CA LEU A 178 -7.28 -24.25 -24.08
C LEU A 178 -8.70 -23.69 -23.89
N LYS A 179 -9.63 -24.09 -24.75
CA LYS A 179 -11.05 -23.71 -24.61
C LYS A 179 -11.65 -24.22 -23.29
N HIS A 180 -11.05 -25.28 -22.74
CA HIS A 180 -11.51 -25.97 -21.54
C HIS A 180 -10.29 -26.23 -20.67
N TYR A 181 -10.36 -25.78 -19.42
CA TYR A 181 -9.33 -26.03 -18.43
C TYR A 181 -9.81 -27.16 -17.52
N THR A 182 -9.01 -28.22 -17.41
CA THR A 182 -9.16 -29.16 -16.30
C THR A 182 -8.40 -28.56 -15.13
N ILE A 183 -9.14 -27.98 -14.17
CA ILE A 183 -8.53 -27.52 -12.93
C ILE A 183 -8.08 -28.77 -12.18
N ALA A 184 -6.77 -28.91 -11.98
CA ALA A 184 -6.24 -29.99 -11.16
C ALA A 184 -6.90 -29.93 -9.78
N ALA A 185 -7.29 -31.08 -9.23
CA ALA A 185 -7.77 -31.13 -7.86
C ALA A 185 -6.70 -30.51 -6.95
N PRO A 186 -7.08 -29.64 -6.00
CA PRO A 186 -6.12 -29.01 -5.10
C PRO A 186 -5.33 -30.08 -4.34
N ASP A 187 -4.05 -29.81 -4.04
CA ASP A 187 -3.21 -30.70 -3.25
C ASP A 187 -3.96 -31.12 -1.97
N PRO A 188 -4.15 -32.42 -1.71
CA PRO A 188 -4.84 -32.90 -0.50
C PRO A 188 -4.28 -32.33 0.80
N ALA A 189 -2.97 -32.06 0.86
CA ALA A 189 -2.33 -31.43 2.01
C ALA A 189 -2.73 -29.95 2.16
N TRP A 190 -2.83 -29.22 1.04
CA TRP A 190 -3.34 -27.86 1.03
C TRP A 190 -4.81 -27.82 1.46
N HIS A 191 -5.64 -28.75 0.97
CA HIS A 191 -7.05 -28.84 1.34
C HIS A 191 -7.21 -29.08 2.85
N ALA A 192 -6.43 -30.01 3.41
CA ALA A 192 -6.45 -30.30 4.84
C ALA A 192 -6.01 -29.12 5.72
N TYR A 193 -4.98 -28.40 5.28
CA TYR A 193 -4.55 -27.16 5.93
C TYR A 193 -5.63 -26.07 5.85
N ALA A 194 -6.24 -25.86 4.67
CA ALA A 194 -7.28 -24.86 4.46
C ALA A 194 -8.55 -25.13 5.28
N GLU A 195 -8.86 -26.41 5.54
CA GLU A 195 -9.94 -26.85 6.44
C GLU A 195 -9.59 -26.72 7.94
N GLY A 196 -8.36 -26.31 8.27
CA GLY A 196 -7.89 -26.19 9.65
C GLY A 196 -7.58 -27.51 10.34
N ARG A 197 -7.37 -28.60 9.59
CA ARG A 197 -7.01 -29.92 10.16
C ARG A 197 -5.54 -30.01 10.58
N PHE A 198 -4.69 -29.12 10.06
CA PHE A 198 -3.27 -29.04 10.37
C PHE A 198 -2.81 -27.60 10.43
N ASP A 199 -1.77 -27.33 11.22
CA ASP A 199 -1.20 -25.99 11.41
C ASP A 199 -0.30 -25.54 10.25
N SER A 200 0.14 -26.47 9.39
CA SER A 200 0.93 -26.18 8.18
C SER A 200 0.72 -27.20 7.07
N ILE A 201 1.07 -26.81 5.83
CA ILE A 201 1.01 -27.68 4.64
C ILE A 201 2.02 -28.82 4.78
N GLU A 202 3.21 -28.58 5.35
CA GLU A 202 4.23 -29.60 5.58
C GLU A 202 3.76 -30.67 6.57
N ALA A 203 3.09 -30.27 7.65
CA ALA A 203 2.50 -31.20 8.62
C ALA A 203 1.40 -32.06 7.99
N ALA A 204 0.52 -31.44 7.19
CA ALA A 204 -0.52 -32.14 6.44
C ALA A 204 0.08 -33.15 5.44
N ARG A 205 1.11 -32.76 4.69
CA ARG A 205 1.77 -33.62 3.71
C ARG A 205 2.49 -34.80 4.36
N ALA A 206 3.12 -34.59 5.52
CA ALA A 206 3.75 -35.66 6.28
C ALA A 206 2.74 -36.69 6.81
N ALA A 207 1.60 -36.23 7.34
CA ALA A 207 0.54 -37.10 7.85
C ALA A 207 -0.13 -37.92 6.73
N LEU A 208 -0.53 -37.28 5.64
CA LEU A 208 -1.18 -37.93 4.50
C LEU A 208 -0.23 -38.88 3.74
N GLY A 209 1.07 -38.57 3.72
CA GLY A 209 2.10 -39.44 3.13
C GLY A 209 2.33 -40.74 3.91
N GLN A 210 1.97 -40.81 5.20
CA GLN A 210 2.02 -42.04 6.00
C GLN A 210 0.75 -42.90 5.84
N GLU A 211 -0.42 -42.29 5.64
CA GLU A 211 -1.68 -43.03 5.38
C GLU A 211 -1.65 -43.77 4.04
N ALA A 212 -0.98 -43.23 3.02
CA ALA A 212 -0.84 -43.90 1.72
C ALA A 212 0.10 -45.13 1.71
N ARG A 213 0.82 -45.41 2.81
CA ARG A 213 1.75 -46.54 2.95
C ARG A 213 1.23 -47.67 3.86
N LYS A 214 0.02 -47.54 4.40
CA LYS A 214 -0.68 -48.61 5.12
C LYS A 214 -1.69 -49.27 4.20
#